data_AF-A0AAN5I2G8-F1
#
_entry.id   AF-A0AAN5I2G8-F1
#
_cell.length_a   1.000
_cell.length_b   1.000
_cell.length_c   1.000
_cell.angle_alpha   90.00
_cell.angle_beta   90.00
_cell.angle_gamma   90.00
#
_symmetry.space_group_name_H-M   'P 1'
#
loop_
_entity.id
_entity.type
_entity.pdbx_description
1 polymer ?
#
loop_
_entity_poly.entity_id
_entity_poly.type
_entity_poly.pdbx_seq_one_letter_code
_entity_poly.pdbx_strand_id
1 'polypeptide(L)'
;ESTKLLIRKSLIRLFTQVNVPLLFIVFPCIVGFIQAATRIFPFLAVVYVIQIFHLHPIAHNFVLLFLMPTYRRAIMQSFRKAS
;
A
#
# COMPACT_ATOMS: atom_id res chain seq x y z
N GLU A 1 22.51 17.70 13.03
CA GLU A 1 21.89 17.40 11.72
C GLU A 1 21.38 15.96 11.55
N SER A 2 22.15 14.94 11.98
CA SER A 2 21.80 13.52 11.82
C SER A 2 20.37 13.15 12.30
N THR A 3 19.94 13.67 13.46
CA THR A 3 18.60 13.40 14.02
C THR A 3 17.47 13.94 13.16
N LYS A 4 17.60 15.13 12.56
CA LYS A 4 16.58 15.71 11.67
C LYS A 4 16.39 14.87 10.41
N LEU A 5 17.47 14.32 9.86
CA LEU A 5 17.43 13.40 8.70
C LEU A 5 16.74 12.07 9.05
N LEU A 6 16.99 11.54 10.25
CA LEU A 6 16.32 10.32 10.74
C LEU A 6 14.82 10.55 10.94
N ILE A 7 14.44 11.68 11.56
CA ILE A 7 13.04 12.05 11.76
C ILE A 7 12.33 12.21 10.41
N ARG A 8 12.94 12.90 9.44
CA ARG A 8 12.37 13.06 8.10
C ARG A 8 12.14 11.71 7.40
N LYS A 9 13.10 10.79 7.48
CA LYS A 9 12.94 9.43 6.91
C LYS A 9 11.85 8.63 7.62
N SER A 10 11.73 8.76 8.94
CA SER A 10 10.67 8.13 9.73
C SER A 10 9.28 8.64 9.31
N LEU A 11 9.13 9.96 9.21
CA LEU A 11 7.88 10.60 8.78
C LEU A 11 7.47 10.19 7.37
N ILE A 12 8.42 10.09 6.43
CA ILE A 12 8.12 9.61 5.07
C ILE A 12 7.60 8.17 5.12
N ARG A 13 8.21 7.29 5.93
CA ARG A 13 7.73 5.91 6.07
C ARG A 13 6.34 5.85 6.67
N LEU A 14 6.10 6.58 7.75
CA LEU A 14 4.79 6.65 8.38
C LEU A 14 3.74 7.18 7.40
N PHE A 15 4.08 8.24 6.66
CA PHE A 15 3.22 8.81 5.64
C PHE A 15 2.89 7.77 4.57
N THR A 16 3.86 7.04 4.03
CA THR A 16 3.57 6.02 3.01
C THR A 16 2.79 4.83 3.58
N GLN A 17 3.08 4.40 4.81
CA GLN A 17 2.35 3.33 5.50
C GLN A 17 0.88 3.68 5.72
N VAL A 18 0.53 4.95 5.89
CA VAL A 18 -0.87 5.40 6.04
C VAL A 18 -1.52 5.63 4.68
N ASN A 19 -0.83 6.29 3.75
CA ASN A 19 -1.41 6.67 2.47
C ASN A 19 -1.69 5.48 1.55
N VAL A 20 -0.83 4.45 1.56
CA VAL A 20 -1.04 3.27 0.72
C VAL A 20 -2.35 2.56 1.08
N PRO A 21 -2.62 2.14 2.32
CA PRO A 21 -3.92 1.60 2.71
C PRO A 21 -5.08 2.52 2.35
N LEU A 22 -4.93 3.81 2.63
CA LEU A 22 -5.97 4.79 2.35
C LEU A 22 -6.34 4.81 0.86
N LEU A 23 -5.35 4.74 -0.03
CA LEU A 23 -5.56 4.74 -1.48
C LEU A 23 -6.29 3.48 -1.95
N PHE A 24 -5.94 2.32 -1.39
CA PHE A 24 -6.60 1.04 -1.66
C PHE A 24 -8.02 0.97 -1.10
N ILE A 25 -8.40 1.84 -0.16
CA ILE A 25 -9.77 1.95 0.38
C ILE A 25 -10.59 3.01 -0.38
N VAL A 26 -10.01 4.18 -0.57
CA VAL A 26 -10.68 5.33 -1.17
C VAL A 26 -11.00 5.07 -2.64
N PHE A 27 -10.10 4.43 -3.38
CA PHE A 27 -10.33 4.16 -4.80
C PHE A 27 -11.56 3.26 -5.05
N PRO A 28 -11.72 2.08 -4.42
CA PRO A 28 -12.93 1.29 -4.58
C PRO A 28 -14.21 1.99 -4.13
N CYS A 29 -14.14 2.77 -3.04
CA CYS A 29 -15.28 3.55 -2.57
C CYS A 29 -15.73 4.59 -3.61
N ILE A 30 -14.80 5.35 -4.19
CA ILE A 30 -15.11 6.32 -5.25
C ILE A 30 -15.78 5.63 -6.44
N VAL A 31 -15.23 4.51 -6.90
CA VAL A 31 -15.82 3.73 -8.00
C VAL A 31 -17.23 3.25 -7.65
N GLY A 32 -17.45 2.76 -6.43
CA GLY A 32 -18.77 2.35 -5.95
C GLY A 32 -19.78 3.49 -5.92
N PHE A 33 -19.39 4.66 -5.41
CA PHE A 33 -20.27 5.83 -5.38
C PHE A 33 -20.58 6.39 -6.77
N ILE A 34 -19.57 6.47 -7.65
CA ILE A 34 -19.77 6.87 -9.05
C ILE A 34 -20.76 5.93 -9.72
N GLN A 35 -20.61 4.62 -9.51
CA GLN A 35 -21.53 3.65 -10.07
C GLN A 35 -22.96 3.82 -9.54
N ALA A 36 -23.12 4.02 -8.23
CA ALA A 36 -24.42 4.22 -7.62
C ALA A 36 -25.11 5.49 -8.16
N ALA A 37 -24.33 6.56 -8.40
CA ALA A 37 -24.84 7.83 -8.88
C ALA A 37 -25.14 7.84 -10.39
N THR A 38 -24.29 7.23 -11.20
CA THR A 38 -24.30 7.42 -12.66
C THR A 38 -24.69 6.17 -13.46
N ARG A 39 -24.56 4.98 -12.87
CA ARG A 39 -24.80 3.67 -13.51
C ARG A 39 -24.06 3.48 -14.85
N ILE A 40 -22.91 4.14 -15.03
CA ILE A 40 -22.15 4.14 -16.29
C ILE A 40 -21.59 2.75 -16.64
N PHE A 41 -21.33 1.90 -15.65
CA PHE A 41 -20.80 0.55 -15.85
C PHE A 41 -21.68 -0.52 -15.18
N PRO A 42 -21.42 -1.83 -15.33
CA PRO A 42 -22.20 -2.86 -14.65
C PRO A 42 -21.89 -2.91 -13.14
N PHE A 43 -22.87 -3.27 -12.32
CA PHE A 43 -22.65 -3.50 -10.87
C PHE A 43 -21.53 -4.52 -10.60
N LEU A 44 -21.41 -5.53 -11.46
CA LEU A 44 -20.36 -6.54 -11.37
C LEU A 44 -18.94 -5.94 -11.42
N ALA A 45 -18.74 -4.82 -12.14
CA ALA A 45 -17.45 -4.15 -12.18
C ALA A 45 -17.07 -3.54 -10.81
N VAL A 46 -18.03 -3.06 -10.02
CA VAL A 46 -17.78 -2.62 -8.64
C VAL A 46 -17.35 -3.78 -7.75
N VAL A 47 -18.01 -4.94 -7.90
CA VAL A 47 -17.66 -6.15 -7.14
C VAL A 47 -16.22 -6.57 -7.40
N TYR A 48 -15.75 -6.50 -8.66
CA TYR A 48 -14.35 -6.77 -8.99
C TYR A 48 -13.40 -5.70 -8.43
N VAL A 49 -13.77 -4.42 -8.48
CA VAL A 49 -12.95 -3.33 -7.94
C VAL A 49 -12.79 -3.42 -6.42
N ILE A 50 -13.80 -3.91 -5.70
CA ILE A 50 -13.69 -4.20 -4.26
C ILE A 50 -12.65 -5.30 -3.99
N GLN A 51 -12.37 -6.21 -4.92
CA GLN A 51 -11.31 -7.21 -4.70
C GLN A 51 -9.91 -6.59 -4.57
N ILE A 52 -9.72 -5.33 -4.99
CA ILE A 52 -8.48 -4.58 -4.82
C ILE A 52 -8.10 -4.43 -3.34
N PHE A 53 -9.07 -4.47 -2.40
CA PHE A 53 -8.79 -4.48 -0.96
C PHE A 53 -7.85 -5.63 -0.55
N HIS A 54 -7.96 -6.81 -1.19
CA HIS A 54 -7.09 -7.96 -0.89
C HIS A 54 -5.65 -7.77 -1.37
N LEU A 55 -5.42 -6.87 -2.33
CA LEU A 55 -4.09 -6.52 -2.81
C LEU A 55 -3.37 -5.52 -1.91
N HIS A 56 -4.08 -4.87 -0.99
CA HIS A 56 -3.51 -3.93 -0.02
C HIS A 56 -2.28 -4.50 0.74
N PRO A 57 -2.35 -5.66 1.43
CA PRO A 57 -1.20 -6.20 2.16
C PRO A 57 0.00 -6.50 1.24
N ILE A 58 -0.26 -6.92 -0.01
CA ILE A 58 0.78 -7.18 -0.99
C ILE A 58 1.46 -5.87 -1.39
N ALA A 59 0.69 -4.86 -1.79
CA ALA A 59 1.20 -3.54 -2.16
C ALA A 59 1.93 -2.86 -1.00
N HIS A 60 1.40 -2.96 0.22
CA HIS A 60 2.03 -2.46 1.44
C HIS A 60 3.38 -3.15 1.67
N ASN A 61 3.48 -4.47 1.50
CA ASN A 61 4.73 -5.21 1.64
C ASN A 61 5.78 -4.80 0.61
N PHE A 62 5.39 -4.57 -0.66
CA PHE A 62 6.30 -4.04 -1.67
C PHE A 62 6.81 -2.65 -1.29
N VAL A 63 5.92 -1.76 -0.86
CA VAL A 63 6.27 -0.41 -0.42
C VAL A 63 7.26 -0.45 0.75
N LEU A 64 7.02 -1.31 1.75
CA LEU A 64 7.96 -1.53 2.86
C LEU A 64 9.33 -2.02 2.39
N LEU A 65 9.35 -2.96 1.43
CA LEU A 65 10.57 -3.46 0.79
C LEU A 65 11.37 -2.36 0.09
N PHE A 66 10.73 -1.35 -0.50
CA PHE A 66 11.42 -0.23 -1.14
C PHE A 66 11.85 0.87 -0.16
N LEU A 67 11.03 1.17 0.86
CA LEU A 67 11.27 2.29 1.80
C LEU A 67 12.11 1.92 3.03
N MET A 68 12.13 0.65 3.45
CA MET A 68 12.88 0.19 4.62
C MET A 68 14.09 -0.66 4.19
N PRO A 69 15.29 -0.06 4.11
CA PRO A 69 16.52 -0.83 3.85
C PRO A 69 16.81 -1.87 4.95
N THR A 70 16.30 -1.68 6.17
CA THR A 70 16.30 -2.70 7.23
C THR A 70 15.49 -3.93 6.86
N TYR A 71 14.34 -3.76 6.19
CA TYR A 71 13.50 -4.86 5.73
C TYR A 71 14.17 -5.62 4.58
N ARG A 72 14.83 -4.91 3.64
CA ARG A 72 15.69 -5.55 2.62
C ARG A 72 16.82 -6.37 3.23
N ARG A 73 17.51 -5.83 4.25
CA ARG A 73 18.59 -6.54 4.94
C ARG A 73 18.09 -7.78 5.67
N ALA A 74 16.93 -7.70 6.33
CA ALA A 74 16.30 -8.85 6.97
C ALA A 74 15.98 -9.97 5.97
N ILE A 75 15.36 -9.63 4.84
CA ILE A 75 15.04 -10.62 3.79
C ILE A 75 16.30 -11.22 3.17
N MET A 76 17.32 -10.41 2.87
CA MET A 76 18.61 -10.92 2.39
C MET A 76 19.29 -11.85 3.38
N GLN A 77 19.19 -11.58 4.69
CA GLN A 77 19.71 -12.46 5.74
C GLN A 77 18.92 -13.78 5.81
N SER A 78 17.60 -13.75 5.65
CA SER A 78 16.76 -14.95 5.55
C SER A 78 17.15 -15.79 4.33
N PHE A 79 17.38 -15.17 3.17
CA PHE A 79 17.84 -15.87 1.96
C PHE A 79 19.23 -16.48 2.13
N ARG A 80 20.15 -15.77 2.78
CA ARG A 80 21.51 -16.29 3.09
C ARG A 80 21.51 -17.46 4.08
N LYS A 81 20.46 -17.63 4.88
CA LYS A 81 20.28 -18.77 5.80
C LYS A 81 19.57 -19.95 5.16
N ALA A 82 18.86 -19.72 4.05
CA ALA A 82 18.11 -20.74 3.32
C ALA A 82 18.92 -21.35 2.16
N SER A 83 19.98 -20.66 1.70
CA SER A 83 21.04 -21.18 0.83
C SER A 83 22.18 -21.77 1.66
#